data_AF-A0A4R6R855-F1
#
_entry.id   AF-A0A4R6R855-F1
#
_cell.length_a   1.000
_cell.length_b   1.000
_cell.length_c   1.000
_cell.angle_alpha   90.00
_cell.angle_beta   90.00
_cell.angle_gamma   90.00
#
_symmetry.space_group_name_H-M   'P 1'
#
loop_
_entity.id
_entity.type
_entity.pdbx_description
1 polymer ?
#
loop_
_entity_poly.entity_id
_entity_poly.type
_entity_poly.pdbx_seq_one_letter_code
_entity_poly.pdbx_strand_id
1 'polypeptide(L)'
;MLLLSVFGPLLAACDQLGIDTPQKAAERQVADARAVGSACRHALRAIEDCYTLNPKADKASVFAGWREMDEYMRENKLEGVAPVVPRPALGASKPAPKKSADDEEDADAEEEPKAAKAGKGKASGH
;
A
#
# COMPACT_ATOMS: atom_id res chain seq x y z
N MET A 1 12.68 19.76 -45.23
CA MET A 1 11.97 19.16 -44.08
C MET A 1 11.55 17.71 -44.26
N LEU A 2 11.21 17.21 -45.46
CA LEU A 2 10.73 15.83 -45.65
C LEU A 2 11.62 14.70 -45.09
N LEU A 3 12.95 14.89 -45.05
CA LEU A 3 13.90 13.87 -44.58
C LEU A 3 13.81 13.52 -43.08
N LEU A 4 13.21 14.39 -42.24
CA LEU A 4 13.08 14.11 -40.80
C LEU A 4 11.95 13.11 -40.49
N SER A 5 10.90 13.08 -41.32
CA SER A 5 9.69 12.28 -41.08
C SER A 5 9.90 10.77 -41.19
N VAL A 6 11.01 10.32 -41.79
CA VAL A 6 11.33 8.90 -41.99
C VAL A 6 12.05 8.28 -40.78
N PHE A 7 12.73 9.08 -39.95
CA PHE A 7 13.50 8.59 -38.81
C PHE A 7 12.69 8.39 -37.52
N GLY A 8 11.53 9.02 -37.38
CA GLY A 8 10.65 8.91 -36.20
C GLY A 8 10.26 7.48 -35.78
N PRO A 9 9.74 6.60 -36.67
CA PRO A 9 9.22 5.30 -36.26
C PRO A 9 10.29 4.30 -35.80
N LEU A 10 11.56 4.50 -36.16
CA LEU A 10 12.67 3.62 -35.77
C LEU A 10 12.93 3.65 -34.25
N LEU A 11 12.61 4.75 -33.56
CA LEU A 11 12.77 4.85 -32.11
C LEU A 11 11.73 4.00 -31.35
N ALA A 12 10.49 3.91 -31.87
CA ALA A 12 9.45 3.07 -31.29
C ALA A 12 9.70 1.57 -31.52
N ALA A 13 10.39 1.20 -32.62
CA ALA A 13 10.70 -0.18 -32.94
C ALA A 13 11.60 -0.88 -31.89
N CYS A 14 12.48 -0.13 -31.20
CA CYS A 14 13.33 -0.66 -30.14
C CYS A 14 12.51 -1.21 -28.95
N ASP A 15 11.36 -0.63 -28.65
CA ASP A 15 10.50 -1.07 -27.55
C ASP A 15 9.75 -2.38 -27.90
N GLN A 16 9.35 -2.50 -29.17
CA GLN A 16 8.75 -3.69 -29.78
C GLN A 16 9.71 -4.89 -29.85
N LEU A 17 11.04 -4.66 -29.77
CA LEU A 17 12.07 -5.70 -29.82
C LEU A 17 12.16 -6.57 -28.54
N GLY A 18 11.34 -6.31 -27.52
CA GLY A 18 11.28 -7.13 -26.31
C GLY A 18 12.45 -6.92 -25.32
N ILE A 19 13.24 -5.86 -25.50
CA ILE A 19 14.34 -5.51 -24.60
C ILE A 19 13.76 -4.86 -23.34
N ASP A 20 13.62 -5.65 -22.26
CA ASP A 20 13.14 -5.16 -20.97
C ASP A 20 14.25 -4.36 -20.25
N THR A 21 14.28 -3.05 -20.52
CA THR A 21 15.25 -2.12 -19.92
C THR A 21 14.90 -1.84 -18.45
N PRO A 22 15.86 -1.44 -17.58
CA PRO A 22 15.55 -1.09 -16.20
C PRO A 22 14.56 0.08 -16.05
N GLN A 23 14.43 0.97 -17.06
CA GLN A 23 13.36 1.97 -17.08
C GLN A 23 12.00 1.34 -17.39
N LYS A 24 11.91 0.51 -18.44
CA LYS A 24 10.67 -0.21 -18.81
C LYS A 24 10.15 -1.08 -17.67
N ALA A 25 11.05 -1.76 -16.94
CA ALA A 25 10.73 -2.49 -15.73
C ALA A 25 10.16 -1.58 -14.63
N ALA A 26 10.73 -0.39 -14.40
CA ALA A 26 10.25 0.56 -13.40
C ALA A 26 8.89 1.18 -13.77
N GLU A 27 8.70 1.57 -15.04
CA GLU A 27 7.43 2.05 -15.59
C GLU A 27 6.34 0.99 -15.45
N ARG A 28 6.69 -0.28 -15.70
CA ARG A 28 5.79 -1.42 -15.51
C ARG A 28 5.39 -1.60 -14.04
N GLN A 29 6.31 -1.47 -13.08
CA GLN A 29 5.95 -1.54 -11.65
C GLN A 29 4.96 -0.42 -11.25
N VAL A 30 5.10 0.78 -11.82
CA VAL A 30 4.16 1.90 -11.63
C VAL A 30 2.79 1.59 -12.27
N ALA A 31 2.77 1.01 -13.47
CA ALA A 31 1.53 0.60 -14.15
C ALA A 31 0.81 -0.54 -13.42
N ASP A 32 1.55 -1.57 -12.98
CA ASP A 32 1.02 -2.70 -12.21
C ASP A 32 0.47 -2.22 -10.84
N ALA A 33 1.16 -1.28 -10.17
CA ALA A 33 0.67 -0.66 -8.94
C ALA A 33 -0.60 0.18 -9.16
N ARG A 34 -0.70 0.93 -10.26
CA ARG A 34 -1.95 1.62 -10.66
C ARG A 34 -3.09 0.63 -10.90
N ALA A 35 -2.83 -0.43 -11.66
CA ALA A 35 -3.83 -1.47 -11.95
C ALA A 35 -4.33 -2.16 -10.67
N VAL A 36 -3.44 -2.44 -9.71
CA VAL A 36 -3.80 -2.91 -8.36
C VAL A 36 -4.74 -1.92 -7.66
N GLY A 37 -4.45 -0.62 -7.71
CA GLY A 37 -5.32 0.44 -7.18
C GLY A 37 -6.71 0.43 -7.78
N SER A 38 -6.81 0.43 -9.12
CA SER A 38 -8.08 0.42 -9.85
C SER A 38 -8.90 -0.83 -9.55
N ALA A 39 -8.28 -2.02 -9.63
CA ALA A 39 -8.94 -3.28 -9.32
C ALA A 39 -9.41 -3.34 -7.87
N CYS A 40 -8.64 -2.80 -6.93
CA CYS A 40 -9.01 -2.75 -5.51
C CYS A 40 -10.20 -1.81 -5.24
N ARG A 41 -10.30 -0.68 -5.97
CA ARG A 41 -11.48 0.20 -5.93
C ARG A 41 -12.73 -0.46 -6.54
N HIS A 42 -12.58 -1.14 -7.68
CA HIS A 42 -13.68 -1.88 -8.30
C HIS A 42 -14.17 -3.03 -7.40
N ALA A 43 -13.26 -3.66 -6.64
CA ALA A 43 -13.56 -4.63 -5.59
C ALA A 43 -14.12 -4.00 -4.28
N LEU A 44 -14.64 -2.77 -4.33
CA LEU A 44 -15.26 -2.03 -3.24
C LEU A 44 -14.45 -1.94 -1.93
N ARG A 45 -13.11 -1.97 -2.02
CA ARG A 45 -12.23 -1.88 -0.85
C ARG A 45 -11.77 -0.46 -0.53
N ALA A 46 -11.60 -0.19 0.76
CA ALA A 46 -10.90 0.98 1.26
C ALA A 46 -9.42 0.93 0.87
N ILE A 47 -8.80 2.09 0.65
CA ILE A 47 -7.40 2.18 0.20
C ILE A 47 -6.41 1.52 1.17
N GLU A 48 -6.67 1.55 2.48
CA GLU A 48 -5.83 0.89 3.50
C GLU A 48 -5.85 -0.65 3.40
N ASP A 49 -6.98 -1.25 2.98
CA ASP A 49 -7.02 -2.69 2.66
C ASP A 49 -6.11 -2.97 1.45
N CYS A 50 -6.08 -2.07 0.46
CA CYS A 50 -5.27 -2.20 -0.75
C CYS A 50 -3.77 -2.17 -0.42
N TYR A 51 -3.33 -1.25 0.44
CA TYR A 51 -1.95 -1.22 0.93
C TYR A 51 -1.58 -2.45 1.76
N THR A 52 -2.51 -2.93 2.60
CA THR A 52 -2.30 -4.11 3.45
C THR A 52 -2.20 -5.40 2.64
N LEU A 53 -2.97 -5.52 1.56
CA LEU A 53 -2.94 -6.65 0.63
C LEU A 53 -1.75 -6.61 -0.34
N ASN A 54 -1.23 -5.42 -0.67
CA ASN A 54 -0.18 -5.24 -1.69
C ASN A 54 1.05 -4.49 -1.14
N PRO A 55 1.73 -4.99 -0.09
CA PRO A 55 2.81 -4.28 0.61
C PRO A 55 4.09 -4.06 -0.22
N LYS A 56 4.15 -4.57 -1.45
CA LYS A 56 5.25 -4.37 -2.41
C LYS A 56 4.94 -3.34 -3.50
N ALA A 57 3.67 -2.94 -3.67
CA ALA A 57 3.27 -1.96 -4.67
C ALA A 57 3.55 -0.54 -4.17
N ASP A 58 3.93 0.37 -5.07
CA ASP A 58 4.08 1.78 -4.71
C ASP A 58 2.73 2.38 -4.29
N LYS A 59 2.67 2.92 -3.07
CA LYS A 59 1.44 3.46 -2.49
C LYS A 59 0.90 4.66 -3.28
N ALA A 60 1.76 5.51 -3.84
CA ALA A 60 1.31 6.67 -4.61
C ALA A 60 0.62 6.23 -5.91
N SER A 61 1.20 5.25 -6.61
CA SER A 61 0.66 4.63 -7.82
C SER A 61 -0.65 3.87 -7.55
N VAL A 62 -0.71 3.10 -6.45
CA VAL A 62 -1.97 2.44 -6.00
C VAL A 62 -3.05 3.48 -5.70
N PHE A 63 -2.74 4.60 -5.05
CA PHE A 63 -3.72 5.64 -4.77
C PHE A 63 -4.20 6.36 -6.04
N ALA A 64 -3.29 6.63 -7.01
CA ALA A 64 -3.66 7.20 -8.30
C ALA A 64 -4.67 6.30 -9.04
N GLY A 65 -4.35 5.01 -9.22
CA GLY A 65 -5.26 4.08 -9.89
C GLY A 65 -6.59 3.83 -9.16
N TRP A 66 -6.59 3.87 -7.82
CA TRP A 66 -7.81 3.81 -7.01
C TRP A 66 -8.72 5.03 -7.25
N ARG A 67 -8.14 6.24 -7.35
CA ARG A 67 -8.88 7.48 -7.64
C ARG A 67 -9.39 7.53 -9.08
N GLU A 68 -8.56 7.14 -10.04
CA GLU A 68 -8.92 7.08 -11.46
C GLU A 68 -10.12 6.14 -11.68
N MET A 69 -10.18 5.02 -10.95
CA MET A 69 -11.33 4.10 -10.98
C MET A 69 -12.54 4.59 -10.16
N ASP A 70 -12.34 5.35 -9.07
CA ASP A 70 -13.44 6.00 -8.33
C ASP A 70 -14.23 6.95 -9.24
N GLU A 71 -13.49 7.87 -9.89
CA GLU A 71 -14.01 8.83 -10.84
C GLU A 71 -14.75 8.12 -11.99
N TYR A 72 -14.08 7.15 -12.62
CA TYR A 72 -14.65 6.37 -13.73
C TYR A 72 -15.94 5.63 -13.34
N MET A 73 -15.98 4.93 -12.19
CA MET A 73 -17.20 4.24 -11.75
C MET A 73 -18.33 5.21 -11.38
N ARG A 74 -18.01 6.37 -10.81
CA ARG A 74 -18.99 7.41 -10.44
C ARG A 74 -19.62 8.06 -11.68
N GLU A 75 -18.81 8.36 -12.70
CA GLU A 75 -19.28 8.92 -13.97
C GLU A 75 -20.11 7.90 -14.77
N ASN A 76 -19.63 6.66 -14.87
CA ASN A 76 -20.22 5.62 -15.71
C ASN A 76 -21.24 4.73 -14.96
N LYS A 77 -21.55 5.04 -13.70
CA LYS A 77 -22.53 4.34 -12.85
C LYS A 77 -22.27 2.83 -12.72
N LEU A 78 -21.00 2.45 -12.64
CA LEU A 78 -20.60 1.04 -12.61
C LEU A 78 -20.77 0.45 -11.20
N GLU A 79 -21.37 -0.74 -11.14
CA GLU A 79 -21.41 -1.53 -9.91
C GLU A 79 -20.03 -2.14 -9.63
N GLY A 80 -19.64 -2.15 -8.36
CA GLY A 80 -18.40 -2.81 -7.91
C GLY A 80 -18.65 -4.24 -7.44
N VAL A 81 -17.62 -5.08 -7.53
CA VAL A 81 -17.70 -6.50 -7.18
C VAL A 81 -17.38 -6.71 -5.71
N ALA A 82 -18.20 -7.52 -5.02
CA ALA A 82 -17.95 -7.86 -3.61
C ALA A 82 -16.62 -8.65 -3.44
N PRO A 83 -15.71 -8.23 -2.54
CA PRO A 83 -14.38 -8.83 -2.44
C PRO A 83 -14.40 -10.21 -1.78
N VAL A 84 -14.17 -11.27 -2.57
CA VAL A 84 -14.14 -12.67 -2.08
C VAL A 84 -12.88 -13.05 -1.29
N VAL A 85 -11.77 -12.32 -1.46
CA VAL A 85 -10.52 -12.57 -0.71
C VAL A 85 -10.59 -11.86 0.65
N PRO A 86 -10.45 -12.59 1.78
CA PRO A 86 -10.51 -12.02 3.13
C PRO A 86 -9.48 -10.90 3.37
N ARG A 87 -9.81 -9.98 4.30
CA ARG A 87 -8.83 -9.06 4.88
C ARG A 87 -7.80 -9.84 5.72
N PRO A 88 -6.50 -9.54 5.63
CA PRO A 88 -5.50 -10.09 6.55
C PRO A 88 -5.82 -9.72 8.02
N ALA A 89 -5.56 -10.64 8.95
CA ALA A 89 -5.75 -10.38 10.36
C ALA A 89 -4.72 -9.36 10.88
N LEU A 90 -5.17 -8.41 11.69
CA LEU A 90 -4.34 -7.38 12.34
C LEU A 90 -3.37 -8.03 13.34
N GLY A 91 -2.21 -8.44 12.86
CA GLY A 91 -1.17 -9.12 13.64
C GLY A 91 -0.21 -10.01 12.84
N ALA A 92 -0.58 -10.44 11.63
CA ALA A 92 0.25 -11.35 10.83
C ALA A 92 1.60 -10.77 10.36
N SER A 93 1.72 -9.43 10.32
CA SER A 93 2.90 -8.73 9.78
C SER A 93 3.86 -8.24 10.86
N LYS A 94 4.36 -9.14 11.72
CA LYS A 94 5.50 -8.86 12.59
C LYS A 94 6.49 -10.04 12.59
N PRO A 95 7.59 -9.97 11.81
CA PRO A 95 8.64 -10.98 11.92
C PRO A 95 9.19 -10.97 13.34
N ALA A 96 9.32 -12.14 13.96
CA ALA A 96 9.87 -12.25 15.30
C ALA A 96 11.31 -11.71 15.31
N PRO A 97 11.69 -10.87 16.28
CA PRO A 97 13.08 -10.42 16.40
C PRO A 97 13.95 -11.65 16.67
N LYS A 98 14.95 -11.88 15.82
CA LYS A 98 16.01 -12.84 16.14
C LYS A 98 16.74 -12.30 17.37
N LYS A 99 16.66 -13.00 18.50
CA LYS A 99 17.63 -12.83 19.57
C LYS A 99 18.99 -13.26 19.03
N SER A 100 19.87 -12.29 18.74
CA SER A 100 21.30 -12.53 18.90
C SER A 100 21.56 -12.63 20.41
N ALA A 101 22.40 -13.58 20.82
CA ALA A 101 23.04 -13.52 22.13
C ALA A 101 24.36 -12.75 21.96
N ASP A 102 24.56 -11.74 22.80
CA ASP A 102 25.65 -11.65 23.78
C ASP A 102 25.39 -10.40 24.66
N ASP A 103 26.34 -10.02 25.52
CA ASP A 103 26.31 -8.89 26.47
C ASP A 103 25.30 -9.04 27.65
N GLU A 104 25.76 -9.66 28.75
CA GLU A 104 25.26 -9.44 30.12
C GLU A 104 26.27 -8.55 30.92
N GLU A 105 25.93 -8.18 32.17
CA GLU A 105 26.79 -7.49 33.17
C GLU A 105 27.07 -5.99 32.89
N ASP A 106 26.76 -4.98 33.74
CA ASP A 106 25.89 -4.80 34.94
C ASP A 106 25.60 -3.26 35.06
N ALA A 107 24.92 -2.60 36.01
CA ALA A 107 24.29 -2.87 37.32
C ALA A 107 23.16 -1.81 37.54
N ASP A 108 21.98 -2.11 38.10
CA ASP A 108 21.59 -2.05 39.55
C ASP A 108 20.98 -0.68 40.00
N ALA A 109 20.36 -0.63 41.19
CA ALA A 109 19.44 0.39 41.76
C ALA A 109 18.08 0.59 41.00
N GLU A 110 16.91 0.30 41.58
CA GLU A 110 16.16 1.02 42.65
C GLU A 110 15.67 2.43 42.22
N GLU A 111 14.43 2.89 42.44
CA GLU A 111 13.31 2.46 43.32
C GLU A 111 11.93 2.64 42.61
N GLU A 112 10.95 1.79 42.94
CA GLU A 112 9.53 2.19 43.05
C GLU A 112 9.16 2.06 44.53
N PRO A 113 8.38 2.99 45.15
CA PRO A 113 6.97 3.18 44.77
C PRO A 113 6.37 4.58 45.02
N LYS A 114 5.07 4.76 44.70
CA LYS A 114 3.95 5.18 45.60
C LYS A 114 2.71 5.55 44.75
N ALA A 115 1.71 4.68 44.64
CA ALA A 115 0.62 4.45 45.59
C ALA A 115 -0.63 5.35 45.40
N ALA A 116 -1.73 4.69 45.02
CA ALA A 116 -3.05 5.26 44.69
C ALA A 116 -3.84 5.89 45.85
N LYS A 117 -4.74 6.84 45.55
CA LYS A 117 -6.07 7.13 46.15
C LYS A 117 -6.71 8.29 45.34
N ALA A 118 -8.02 8.51 45.26
CA ALA A 118 -9.21 7.65 45.40
C ALA A 118 -10.40 8.37 44.71
N GLY A 119 -11.42 7.63 44.27
CA GLY A 119 -12.52 8.20 43.47
C GLY A 119 -13.56 9.01 44.26
N LYS A 120 -14.34 9.84 43.54
CA LYS A 120 -15.57 10.48 44.03
C LYS A 120 -16.63 10.50 42.92
N GLY A 121 -17.44 9.45 42.83
CA GLY A 121 -18.59 9.43 41.93
C GLY A 121 -19.76 10.26 42.46
N LYS A 122 -20.62 10.74 41.57
CA LYS A 122 -22.00 11.12 41.90
C LYS A 122 -22.91 10.89 40.70
N ALA A 123 -24.00 10.15 40.90
CA ALA A 123 -25.03 9.93 39.90
C ALA A 123 -26.22 10.88 40.14
N SER A 124 -26.80 11.37 39.05
CA SER A 124 -28.18 11.88 38.85
C SER A 124 -28.24 12.47 37.43
N GLY A 125 -29.29 12.31 36.62
CA GLY A 125 -30.48 11.48 36.82
C GLY A 125 -31.78 12.22 36.50
N HIS A 126 -32.13 12.27 35.21
CA HIS A 126 -33.48 12.29 34.61
C HIS A 126 -33.32 11.97 33.11
#